data_AF-A0A857FLM0-F1
#
_entry.id   AF-A0A857FLM0-F1
#
_cell.length_a   1.000
_cell.length_b   1.000
_cell.length_c   1.000
_cell.angle_alpha   90.00
_cell.angle_beta   90.00
_cell.angle_gamma   90.00
#
_symmetry.space_group_name_H-M   'P 1'
#
loop_
_entity.id
_entity.type
_entity.pdbx_description
1 polymer ?
#
loop_
_entity_poly.entity_id
_entity_poly.type
_entity_poly.pdbx_seq_one_letter_code
_entity_poly.pdbx_strand_id
1 'polypeptide(L)' 'MSHNYATPLTPEKRLARVLSRIPAPWGINIERLPGSPDAERWLARLDVPGQGAQEWTAPAPTMVDALEQAWRQARTLLA' A
#
# COMPACT_ATOMS: atom_id res chain seq x y z
N MET A 1 -26.75 15.24 21.68
CA MET A 1 -25.51 14.48 21.52
C MET A 1 -25.46 14.00 20.08
N SER A 2 -24.59 14.58 19.23
CA SER A 2 -24.54 14.25 17.80
C SER A 2 -23.68 13.01 17.62
N HIS A 3 -24.29 11.91 17.17
CA HIS A 3 -23.57 10.68 16.86
C HIS A 3 -22.89 10.85 15.49
N ASN A 4 -21.57 11.03 15.50
CA ASN A 4 -20.75 11.00 14.29
C ASN A 4 -20.64 9.55 13.80
N TYR A 5 -21.57 9.09 12.95
CA TYR A 5 -21.40 7.86 12.19
C TYR A 5 -20.45 8.12 11.01
N ALA A 6 -19.16 8.19 11.30
CA ALA A 6 -18.16 8.18 10.24
C ALA A 6 -18.25 6.82 9.53
N THR A 7 -18.76 6.81 8.29
CA THR A 7 -18.80 5.60 7.46
C THR A 7 -17.38 5.03 7.34
N PRO A 8 -17.14 3.77 7.72
CA PRO A 8 -15.84 3.14 7.57
C PRO A 8 -15.36 3.23 6.12
N LEU A 9 -14.09 3.57 5.93
CA LEU A 9 -13.52 3.64 4.59
C LEU A 9 -13.39 2.22 4.04
N THR A 10 -14.18 1.87 3.02
CA THR A 10 -14.13 0.54 2.41
C THR A 10 -12.74 0.26 1.80
N PRO A 11 -12.34 -1.01 1.65
CA PRO A 11 -11.07 -1.36 1.01
C PRO A 11 -10.86 -0.69 -0.36
N GLU A 12 -11.91 -0.56 -1.16
CA GLU A 12 -11.88 0.09 -2.48
C GLU A 12 -11.59 1.59 -2.36
N LYS A 13 -12.25 2.27 -1.41
CA LYS A 13 -11.99 3.69 -1.14
C LYS A 13 -10.58 3.92 -0.60
N ARG A 14 -10.07 3.01 0.23
CA ARG A 14 -8.67 3.03 0.69
C ARG A 14 -7.71 2.86 -0.48
N LEU A 15 -7.95 1.87 -1.35
CA LEU A 15 -7.14 1.61 -2.54
C LEU A 15 -7.11 2.83 -3.48
N ALA A 16 -8.27 3.37 -3.83
CA ALA A 16 -8.36 4.55 -4.69
C ALA A 16 -7.58 5.75 -4.11
N ARG A 17 -7.68 5.96 -2.79
CA ARG A 17 -6.99 7.03 -2.08
C ARG A 17 -5.46 6.86 -2.05
N VAL A 18 -4.94 5.63 -1.92
CA VAL A 18 -3.49 5.42 -1.96
C VAL A 18 -2.97 5.55 -3.39
N LEU A 19 -3.67 4.99 -4.38
CA LEU A 19 -3.29 5.13 -5.79
C LEU A 19 -3.28 6.59 -6.25
N SER A 20 -4.25 7.40 -5.82
CA SER A 20 -4.30 8.82 -6.19
C SER A 20 -3.15 9.66 -5.58
N ARG A 21 -2.39 9.10 -4.63
CA ARG A 21 -1.26 9.78 -3.98
C ARG A 21 0.08 9.38 -4.56
N ILE A 22 0.16 8.21 -5.19
CA ILE A 22 1.39 7.73 -5.81
C ILE A 22 1.62 8.52 -7.11
N PRO A 23 2.79 9.16 -7.30
CA PRO A 23 3.09 9.87 -8.54
C PRO A 23 2.98 8.97 -9.77
N ALA A 24 2.41 9.48 -10.86
CA ALA A 24 2.20 8.74 -12.10
C ALA A 24 3.44 8.02 -12.69
N PRO A 25 4.68 8.56 -12.62
CA PRO A 25 5.83 7.86 -13.18
C PRO A 25 6.37 6.73 -12.28
N TRP A 26 5.80 6.49 -11.10
CA TRP A 26 6.27 5.47 -10.18
C TRP A 26 5.70 4.10 -10.53
N GLY A 27 6.55 3.08 -10.57
CA GLY A 27 6.12 1.69 -10.73
C GLY A 27 5.51 1.14 -9.44
N ILE A 28 4.53 0.26 -9.57
CA ILE A 28 3.90 -0.43 -8.44
C ILE A 28 4.12 -1.93 -8.61
N ASN A 29 4.81 -2.54 -7.66
CA ASN A 29 5.00 -3.99 -7.59
C ASN A 29 4.26 -4.53 -6.38
N ILE A 30 3.51 -5.61 -6.59
CA ILE A 30 2.71 -6.26 -5.55
C ILE A 30 2.93 -7.77 -5.70
N GLU A 31 3.24 -8.42 -4.60
CA GLU A 31 3.47 -9.86 -4.56
C GLU A 31 2.58 -10.51 -3.49
N ARG A 32 1.94 -11.63 -3.85
CA ARG A 32 1.26 -12.51 -2.91
C ARG A 32 2.25 -13.59 -2.49
N LEU A 33 2.55 -13.66 -1.20
CA LEU A 33 3.39 -14.73 -0.67
C LEU A 33 2.58 -16.04 -0.57
N PRO A 34 3.14 -17.16 -1.05
CA PRO A 34 2.54 -18.46 -0.80
C PRO A 34 2.60 -18.75 0.71
N GLY A 35 1.44 -18.99 1.32
CA GLY A 35 1.28 -19.27 2.75
C GLY A 35 0.14 -20.24 2.98
N SER A 36 -0.11 -20.63 4.24
CA SER A 36 -1.30 -21.43 4.57
C SER A 36 -2.58 -20.72 4.09
N PRO A 37 -3.62 -21.46 3.67
CA PRO A 37 -4.84 -20.90 3.09
C PRO A 37 -5.55 -19.86 3.98
N ASP A 38 -5.33 -19.90 5.29
CA ASP A 38 -5.91 -18.96 6.26
C ASP A 38 -5.04 -17.71 6.55
N ALA A 39 -3.88 -17.58 5.91
CA ALA A 39 -2.93 -16.51 6.19
C ALA A 39 -2.22 -16.03 4.91
N GLU A 40 -3.00 -15.59 3.93
CA GLU A 40 -2.43 -14.89 2.78
C GLU A 40 -1.67 -13.65 3.23
N ARG A 41 -0.43 -13.52 2.79
CA ARG A 41 0.40 -12.35 3.08
C ARG A 41 0.80 -11.66 1.79
N TRP A 42 0.83 -10.33 1.85
CA TRP A 42 1.09 -9.47 0.72
C TRP A 42 2.32 -8.62 0.97
N LEU A 43 3.15 -8.47 -0.06
CA LEU A 43 4.25 -7.54 -0.11
C LEU A 43 3.96 -6.51 -1.20
N ALA A 44 4.45 -5.30 -1.01
CA ALA A 44 4.44 -4.28 -2.05
C ALA A 44 5.76 -3.53 -2.08
N ARG A 45 6.08 -2.94 -3.23
CA ARG A 45 7.21 -2.04 -3.43
C ARG A 45 6.82 -0.98 -4.46
N LEU A 46 7.29 0.24 -4.27
CA LEU A 46 7.20 1.30 -5.28
C LEU A 46 8.56 1.50 -5.93
N ASP A 47 8.58 1.54 -7.26
CA ASP A 47 9.78 1.85 -8.03
C ASP A 47 9.80 3.35 -8.31
N VAL A 48 10.73 4.06 -7.67
CA VAL A 48 10.88 5.51 -7.76
C VAL A 48 11.88 5.85 -8.87
N PRO A 49 11.51 6.67 -9.88
CA PRO A 49 12.42 7.07 -10.94
C PRO A 49 13.69 7.72 -10.40
N GLY A 50 14.85 7.29 -10.89
CA GLY A 50 16.15 7.82 -10.47
C GLY A 50 16.61 7.36 -9.08
N GLN A 51 15.88 6.45 -8.43
CA GLN A 51 16.32 5.76 -7.21
C GLN A 51 16.59 4.29 -7.52
N GLY A 52 17.44 3.66 -6.70
CA GLY A 52 17.59 2.21 -6.71
C GLY A 52 16.28 1.50 -6.35
N ALA A 53 16.23 0.19 -6.63
CA ALA A 53 15.10 -0.64 -6.23
C ALA A 53 14.85 -0.49 -4.72
N GLN A 54 13.63 -0.11 -4.35
CA GLN A 54 13.24 0.04 -2.95
C GLN A 54 13.19 -1.33 -2.25
N GLU A 55 13.21 -1.34 -0.93
CA GLU A 55 12.94 -2.58 -0.20
C GLU A 55 11.46 -2.93 -0.29
N TRP A 56 11.16 -4.22 -0.26
CA TRP A 56 9.79 -4.70 -0.10
C TRP A 56 9.27 -4.32 1.29
N THR A 57 7.96 -4.12 1.40
CA THR A 57 7.31 -3.94 2.71
C THR A 57 7.46 -5.18 3.59
N ALA A 58 7.17 -5.05 4.88
CA ALA A 58 6.87 -6.23 5.68
C ALA A 58 5.61 -6.95 5.15
N PRO A 59 5.46 -8.27 5.37
CA PRO A 59 4.27 -9.00 4.93
C PRO A 59 3.00 -8.46 5.61
N ALA A 60 2.01 -8.05 4.83
CA ALA A 60 0.74 -7.49 5.30
C ALA A 60 -0.43 -8.47 5.11
N PRO A 61 -1.51 -8.38 5.89
CA PRO A 61 -2.66 -9.28 5.79
C PRO A 61 -3.53 -9.02 4.55
N THR A 62 -3.46 -7.81 3.96
CA THR A 62 -4.18 -7.47 2.73
C THR A 62 -3.26 -6.75 1.75
N MET A 63 -3.58 -6.87 0.46
CA MET A 63 -2.90 -6.14 -0.61
C MET A 63 -2.91 -4.61 -0.38
N VAL A 64 -4.04 -4.07 0.09
CA VAL A 64 -4.20 -2.62 0.33
C VAL A 64 -3.31 -2.18 1.49
N ASP A 65 -3.20 -2.97 2.56
CA ASP A 65 -2.31 -2.67 3.67
C ASP A 65 -0.83 -2.71 3.26
N ALA A 66 -0.43 -3.66 2.40
CA ALA A 66 0.92 -3.69 1.83
C ALA A 66 1.20 -2.42 1.00
N LEU A 67 0.28 -2.05 0.11
CA LEU A 67 0.45 -0.85 -0.73
C LEU A 67 0.49 0.45 0.10
N GLU A 68 -0.32 0.57 1.15
CA GLU A 68 -0.24 1.70 2.07
C GLU A 68 1.10 1.77 2.81
N GLN A 69 1.66 0.62 3.21
CA GLN A 69 3.00 0.56 3.80
C GLN A 69 4.07 1.02 2.80
N ALA A 70 4.03 0.52 1.56
CA ALA A 70 4.98 0.90 0.52
C ALA A 70 4.93 2.41 0.22
N TRP A 71 3.72 2.99 0.17
CA TRP A 71 3.57 4.43 0.04
C TRP A 71 4.12 5.21 1.25
N ARG A 72 3.87 4.75 2.49
CA ARG A 72 4.41 5.40 3.70
C ARG A 72 5.95 5.38 3.71
N GLN A 73 6.57 4.30 3.22
CA GLN A 73 8.02 4.18 3.07
C GLN A 73 8.54 5.11 1.98
N ALA A 74 7.99 5.05 0.77
CA ALA A 74 8.54 5.80 -0.37
C ALA A 74 8.27 7.31 -0.30
N ARG A 75 7.17 7.75 0.33
CA ARG A 75 6.86 9.19 0.44
C ARG A 75 7.89 9.98 1.25
N THR A 76 8.73 9.33 2.05
CA THR A 76 9.83 10.01 2.76
C THR A 76 10.90 10.52 1.80
N LEU A 77 10.96 9.98 0.58
CA LEU A 77 11.85 10.42 -0.50
C LEU A 77 11.32 11.66 -1.23
N LEU A 78 10.07 12.05 -0.98
CA LEU A 78 9.45 13.27 -1.51
C LEU A 78 9.59 14.47 -0.56
N ALA A 79 10.15 14.26 0.63
CA ALA A 79 10.28 15.25 1.69
C ALA A 79 11.60 16.04 1.62
#